data_AF-A0A3D3VUQ9-F1
#
_entry.id   AF-A0A3D3VUQ9-F1
#
_cell.length_a   1.000
_cell.length_b   1.000
_cell.length_c   1.000
_cell.angle_alpha   90.00
_cell.angle_beta   90.00
_cell.angle_gamma   90.00
#
_symmetry.space_group_name_H-M   'P 1'
#
loop_
_entity.id
_entity.type
_entity.pdbx_description
1 polymer ?
#
loop_
_entity_poly.entity_id
_entity_poly.type
_entity_poly.pdbx_seq_one_letter_code
_entity_poly.pdbx_strand_id
1 'polypeptide(L)'
;MERVSHGETEYIKKLAETMQSYDEACSYAPNQAYIGGIDLDTLAGQPTPMYQNRLERASRFGMFGEIMPENEFLGLIDICDVFDIIWLEESFAADVSRKLEMHPLMNEKLMSRLEKGHTSSEIEKETEEHGALPLLYQGRVVGCCRKGHDV
;
A
#
# COMPACT_ATOMS: atom_id res chain seq x y z
N MET A 1 -2.52 -8.86 -16.56
CA MET A 1 -2.94 -9.72 -17.69
C MET A 1 -4.26 -10.41 -17.38
N GLU A 2 -4.38 -11.27 -16.37
CA GLU A 2 -5.63 -11.99 -16.04
C GLU A 2 -6.86 -11.07 -15.86
N ARG A 3 -6.81 -10.12 -14.91
CA ARG A 3 -7.93 -9.20 -14.62
C ARG A 3 -8.33 -8.33 -15.82
N VAL A 4 -7.36 -7.91 -16.63
CA VAL A 4 -7.59 -7.12 -17.84
C VAL A 4 -8.25 -7.95 -18.95
N SER A 5 -7.82 -9.20 -19.12
CA SER A 5 -8.32 -10.09 -20.17
C SER A 5 -9.65 -10.77 -19.82
N HIS A 6 -9.89 -11.04 -18.54
CA HIS A 6 -10.97 -11.92 -18.08
C HIS A 6 -11.86 -11.33 -16.96
N GLY A 7 -11.59 -10.09 -16.52
CA GLY A 7 -12.33 -9.44 -15.46
C GLY A 7 -12.10 -10.08 -14.08
N GLU A 8 -13.10 -9.95 -13.20
CA GLU A 8 -13.04 -10.46 -11.82
C GLU A 8 -13.37 -11.96 -11.74
N THR A 9 -12.45 -12.80 -12.20
CA THR A 9 -12.62 -14.26 -12.21
C THR A 9 -12.62 -14.86 -10.80
N GLU A 10 -13.19 -16.05 -10.64
CA GLU A 10 -13.16 -16.80 -9.38
C GLU A 10 -11.72 -17.10 -8.90
N TYR A 11 -10.77 -17.22 -9.83
CA TYR A 11 -9.36 -17.35 -9.50
C TYR A 11 -8.82 -16.09 -8.81
N ILE A 12 -9.14 -14.89 -9.34
CA ILE A 12 -8.70 -13.61 -8.77
C ILE A 12 -9.30 -13.39 -7.37
N LYS A 13 -10.58 -13.74 -7.18
CA LYS A 13 -11.22 -13.64 -5.85
C LYS A 13 -10.53 -14.54 -4.84
N LYS A 14 -10.30 -15.82 -5.19
CA LYS A 14 -9.58 -16.76 -4.31
C LYS A 14 -8.13 -16.36 -4.06
N LEU A 15 -7.46 -15.76 -5.05
CA LEU A 15 -6.08 -15.30 -4.88
C LEU A 15 -6.00 -14.23 -3.80
N ALA A 16 -6.94 -13.27 -3.78
CA ALA A 16 -6.99 -12.22 -2.76
C ALA A 16 -7.14 -12.80 -1.34
N GLU A 17 -7.92 -13.87 -1.17
CA GLU A 17 -8.11 -14.57 0.11
C GLU A 17 -6.82 -15.26 0.61
N THR A 18 -5.87 -15.53 -0.29
CA THR A 18 -4.58 -16.17 0.04
C THR A 18 -3.44 -15.17 0.21
N MET A 19 -3.70 -13.88 0.02
CA MET A 19 -2.68 -12.84 0.19
C MET A 19 -2.32 -12.67 1.67
N GLN A 20 -1.03 -12.44 1.91
CA GLN A 20 -0.52 -12.14 3.23
C GLN A 20 -1.08 -10.80 3.72
N SER A 21 -1.60 -10.79 4.95
CA SER A 21 -2.01 -9.56 5.62
C SER A 21 -0.81 -8.70 6.02
N TYR A 22 -1.06 -7.43 6.32
CA TYR A 22 -0.03 -6.52 6.84
C TYR A 22 0.64 -7.07 8.10
N ASP A 23 -0.13 -7.56 9.07
CA ASP A 23 0.41 -8.06 10.34
C ASP A 23 1.27 -9.31 10.14
N GLU A 24 0.88 -10.20 9.22
CA GLU A 24 1.69 -11.36 8.86
C GLU A 24 2.99 -10.96 8.13
N ALA A 25 2.96 -9.91 7.31
CA ALA A 25 4.15 -9.39 6.64
C ALA A 25 5.09 -8.70 7.64
N CYS A 26 4.54 -7.89 8.54
CA CYS A 26 5.28 -7.21 9.59
C CYS A 26 5.93 -8.21 10.55
N SER A 27 5.20 -9.26 10.94
CA SER A 27 5.70 -10.30 11.86
C SER A 27 6.56 -11.38 11.20
N TYR A 28 6.87 -11.25 9.91
CA TYR A 28 7.76 -12.18 9.23
C TYR A 28 9.21 -11.89 9.60
N ALA A 29 9.90 -12.87 10.20
CA ALA A 29 11.26 -12.67 10.70
C ALA A 29 12.26 -12.14 9.65
N PRO A 30 12.26 -12.61 8.38
CA PRO A 30 13.12 -12.02 7.35
C PRO A 30 12.83 -10.53 7.09
N ASN A 31 11.57 -10.10 7.12
CA ASN A 31 11.21 -8.70 6.95
C ASN A 31 11.70 -7.85 8.14
N GLN A 32 11.57 -8.37 9.36
CA GLN A 32 12.10 -7.72 10.56
C GLN A 32 13.62 -7.62 10.54
N ALA A 33 14.33 -8.67 10.11
CA ALA A 33 15.78 -8.60 9.95
C ALA A 33 16.19 -7.54 8.90
N TYR A 34 15.44 -7.44 7.79
CA TYR A 34 15.70 -6.47 6.74
C TYR A 34 15.60 -5.02 7.23
N ILE A 35 14.58 -4.69 8.02
CA ILE A 35 14.42 -3.35 8.59
C ILE A 35 15.23 -3.12 9.88
N GLY A 36 16.00 -4.11 10.33
CA GLY A 36 16.80 -4.02 11.57
C GLY A 36 15.96 -4.07 12.84
N GLY A 37 14.83 -4.77 12.82
CA GLY A 37 14.02 -5.10 13.98
C GLY A 37 14.55 -6.32 14.77
N ILE A 38 15.30 -7.22 14.11
CA ILE A 38 16.07 -8.30 14.74
C ILE A 38 17.45 -8.42 14.06
N ASP A 39 18.42 -9.03 14.72
CA ASP A 39 19.72 -9.35 14.13
C ASP A 39 19.72 -10.70 13.37
N LEU A 40 20.81 -10.95 12.64
CA LEU A 40 20.94 -12.13 11.79
C LEU A 40 21.08 -13.44 12.57
N ASP A 41 21.65 -13.40 13.77
CA ASP A 41 21.77 -14.58 14.64
C ASP A 41 20.38 -14.99 15.16
N THR A 42 19.57 -14.01 15.56
CA THR A 42 18.17 -14.20 15.95
C THR A 42 17.35 -14.74 14.78
N LEU A 43 17.55 -14.23 13.56
CA LEU A 43 16.91 -14.75 12.35
C LEU A 43 17.30 -16.21 12.08
N ALA A 44 18.59 -16.53 12.15
CA ALA A 44 19.09 -17.88 11.91
C ALA A 44 18.57 -18.90 12.93
N GLY A 45 18.27 -18.46 14.16
CA GLY A 45 17.65 -19.28 15.20
C GLY A 45 16.14 -19.45 15.10
N GLN A 46 15.44 -18.79 14.16
CA GLN A 46 13.98 -18.87 14.08
C GLN A 46 13.48 -20.26 13.65
N PRO A 47 12.36 -20.74 14.23
CA PRO A 47 11.74 -21.98 13.79
C PRO A 47 11.28 -21.92 12.32
N THR A 48 11.49 -22.99 11.58
CA THR A 48 11.03 -23.12 10.20
C THR A 48 9.76 -23.98 10.10
N PRO A 49 8.84 -23.70 9.16
CA PRO A 49 8.87 -22.55 8.26
C PRO A 49 8.43 -21.26 8.95
N MET A 50 9.15 -20.16 8.72
CA MET A 50 8.93 -18.87 9.39
C MET A 50 7.56 -18.24 9.08
N TYR A 51 6.87 -18.67 8.02
CA TYR A 51 5.52 -18.19 7.73
C TYR A 51 4.45 -18.77 8.67
N GLN A 52 4.75 -19.90 9.34
CA GLN A 52 3.93 -20.49 10.39
C GLN A 52 4.40 -20.08 11.79
N ASN A 53 5.65 -19.60 11.90
CA ASN A 53 6.31 -19.23 13.15
C ASN A 53 6.65 -17.74 13.13
N ARG A 54 5.61 -16.91 13.27
CA ARG A 54 5.74 -15.45 13.23
C ARG A 54 6.32 -14.91 14.54
N LEU A 55 7.00 -13.77 14.44
CA LEU A 55 7.52 -13.07 15.62
C LEU A 55 6.36 -12.50 16.44
N GLU A 56 6.42 -12.69 17.76
CA GLU A 56 5.56 -11.96 18.68
C GLU A 56 6.02 -10.50 18.77
N ARG A 57 5.06 -9.55 18.75
CA ARG A 57 5.32 -8.11 18.95
C ARG A 57 6.29 -7.49 17.94
N ALA A 58 6.22 -7.91 16.68
CA ALA A 58 6.95 -7.25 15.61
C ALA A 58 6.58 -5.76 15.52
N SER A 59 7.59 -4.93 15.25
CA SER A 59 7.43 -3.49 15.10
C SER A 59 7.36 -3.14 13.62
N ARG A 60 6.52 -2.17 13.25
CA ARG A 60 6.56 -1.61 11.90
C ARG A 60 7.86 -0.87 11.62
N PHE A 61 8.51 -0.31 12.64
CA PHE A 61 9.78 0.41 12.55
C PHE A 61 10.95 -0.43 13.07
N GLY A 62 12.09 -0.32 12.40
CA GLY A 62 13.38 -0.88 12.81
C GLY A 62 14.53 0.09 12.53
N MET A 63 15.75 -0.30 12.89
CA MET A 63 16.93 0.58 12.77
C MET A 63 17.20 1.06 11.33
N PHE A 64 16.80 0.29 10.32
CA PHE A 64 17.13 0.55 8.91
C PHE A 64 15.93 1.01 8.08
N GLY A 65 14.73 1.05 8.65
CA GLY A 65 13.55 1.45 7.91
C GLY A 65 12.25 0.95 8.52
N GLU A 66 11.29 0.70 7.65
CA GLU A 66 9.91 0.46 8.04
C GLU A 66 9.23 -0.57 7.12
N ILE A 67 8.32 -1.36 7.70
CA ILE A 67 7.26 -2.05 6.95
C ILE A 67 6.01 -1.16 6.96
N MET A 68 5.89 -0.34 5.91
CA MET A 68 4.79 0.62 5.76
C MET A 68 3.48 -0.07 5.34
N PRO A 69 2.33 0.25 5.97
CA PRO A 69 1.01 -0.20 5.51
C PRO A 69 0.69 0.30 4.10
N GLU A 70 0.06 -0.55 3.30
CA GLU A 70 -0.25 -0.26 1.89
C GLU A 70 -1.04 1.04 1.68
N ASN A 71 -2.00 1.35 2.56
CA ASN A 71 -2.77 2.59 2.45
C ASN A 71 -1.92 3.83 2.70
N GLU A 72 -0.97 3.78 3.64
CA GLU A 72 -0.03 4.89 3.86
C GLU A 72 0.94 5.02 2.69
N PHE A 73 1.36 3.90 2.10
CA PHE A 73 2.18 3.89 0.89
C PHE A 73 1.47 4.53 -0.31
N LEU A 74 0.16 4.27 -0.49
CA LEU A 74 -0.64 4.93 -1.53
C LEU A 74 -0.71 6.45 -1.35
N GLY A 75 -0.88 6.94 -0.10
CA GLY A 75 -0.78 8.38 0.18
C GLY A 75 0.61 8.94 -0.04
N LEU A 76 1.66 8.17 0.26
CA LEU A 76 3.02 8.60 -0.01
C LEU A 76 3.31 8.70 -1.51
N ILE A 77 2.73 7.81 -2.33
CA ILE A 77 2.83 7.89 -3.79
C ILE A 77 2.19 9.20 -4.29
N ASP A 78 1.01 9.56 -3.80
CA ASP A 78 0.31 10.83 -4.10
C ASP A 78 1.19 12.05 -3.73
N ILE A 79 1.72 12.10 -2.50
CA ILE A 79 2.64 13.15 -2.04
C ILE A 79 3.89 13.31 -2.92
N CYS A 80 4.36 12.20 -3.49
CA CYS A 80 5.53 12.16 -4.37
C CYS A 80 5.21 12.53 -5.82
N ASP A 81 3.94 12.50 -6.20
CA ASP A 81 3.53 12.70 -7.57
C ASP A 81 3.54 14.18 -7.95
N VAL A 82 4.48 14.55 -8.82
CA VAL A 82 4.62 15.92 -9.32
C VAL A 82 3.79 16.13 -10.59
N PHE A 83 3.31 15.05 -11.22
CA PHE A 83 2.60 15.07 -12.49
C PHE A 83 1.09 14.96 -12.36
N ASP A 84 0.57 14.80 -11.14
CA ASP A 84 -0.88 14.71 -10.87
C ASP A 84 -1.55 13.59 -11.70
N ILE A 85 -0.89 12.45 -11.75
CA ILE A 85 -1.39 11.21 -12.36
C ILE A 85 -1.93 10.24 -11.32
N ILE A 86 -1.61 10.40 -10.04
CA ILE A 86 -2.13 9.59 -8.95
C ILE A 86 -3.28 10.36 -8.33
N TRP A 87 -4.49 9.83 -8.51
CA TRP A 87 -5.69 10.38 -7.88
C TRP A 87 -6.17 9.40 -6.82
N LEU A 88 -6.35 9.88 -5.59
CA LEU A 88 -6.98 9.13 -4.51
C LEU A 88 -8.45 9.53 -4.38
N GLU A 89 -9.30 8.61 -3.94
CA GLU A 89 -10.70 8.92 -3.63
C GLU A 89 -10.77 9.75 -2.33
N GLU A 90 -11.67 10.73 -2.25
CA GLU A 90 -11.79 11.69 -1.14
C GLU A 90 -11.78 11.04 0.25
N SER A 91 -12.62 10.02 0.47
CA SER A 91 -12.71 9.35 1.77
C SER A 91 -11.43 8.58 2.13
N PHE A 92 -10.77 8.01 1.12
CA PHE A 92 -9.50 7.32 1.29
C PHE A 92 -8.35 8.29 1.56
N ALA A 93 -8.24 9.39 0.79
CA ALA A 93 -7.25 10.43 1.00
C ALA A 93 -7.35 11.03 2.41
N ALA A 94 -8.58 11.28 2.89
CA ALA A 94 -8.82 11.75 4.26
C ALA A 94 -8.39 10.72 5.33
N ASP A 95 -8.64 9.43 5.12
CA ASP A 95 -8.19 8.38 6.06
C ASP A 95 -6.66 8.28 6.11
N VAL A 96 -6.02 8.28 4.94
CA VAL A 96 -4.57 8.18 4.83
C VAL A 96 -3.89 9.42 5.39
N SER A 97 -4.45 10.61 5.16
CA SER A 97 -3.95 11.86 5.74
C SER A 97 -3.83 11.77 7.26
N ARG A 98 -4.91 11.36 7.96
CA ARG A 98 -4.89 11.18 9.42
C ARG A 98 -3.84 10.18 9.91
N LYS A 99 -3.54 9.15 9.13
CA LYS A 99 -2.53 8.14 9.48
C LYS A 99 -1.12 8.67 9.26
N LEU A 100 -0.89 9.34 8.13
CA LEU A 100 0.40 9.95 7.79
C LEU A 100 0.74 11.12 8.72
N GLU A 101 -0.23 11.88 9.24
CA GLU A 101 0.00 12.90 10.26
C GLU A 101 0.67 12.35 11.54
N MET A 102 0.43 11.08 11.86
CA MET A 102 1.06 10.42 13.01
C MET A 102 2.44 9.82 12.68
N HIS A 103 2.83 9.82 11.40
CA HIS A 103 4.06 9.18 10.96
C HIS A 103 5.29 10.05 11.31
N PRO A 104 6.34 9.52 11.95
CA PRO A 104 7.45 10.33 12.50
C PRO A 104 8.22 11.18 11.49
N LEU A 105 8.18 10.82 10.21
CA LEU A 105 8.89 11.51 9.12
C LEU A 105 7.99 12.46 8.31
N MET A 106 6.68 12.48 8.56
CA MET A 106 5.76 13.35 7.82
C MET A 106 5.71 14.73 8.47
N ASN A 107 6.24 15.73 7.76
CA ASN A 107 6.19 17.12 8.18
C ASN A 107 5.09 17.88 7.42
N GLU A 108 4.79 19.09 7.87
CA GLU A 108 3.76 19.95 7.27
C GLU A 108 3.94 20.17 5.77
N LYS A 109 5.19 20.28 5.30
CA LYS A 109 5.50 20.47 3.87
C LYS A 109 5.18 19.24 3.03
N LEU A 110 5.38 18.03 3.56
CA LEU A 110 4.99 16.80 2.88
C LEU A 110 3.46 16.65 2.92
N MET A 111 2.86 16.87 4.08
CA MET A 111 1.40 16.76 4.26
C MET A 111 0.64 17.75 3.38
N SER A 112 1.18 18.94 3.10
CA SER A 112 0.53 19.92 2.20
C SER A 112 0.49 19.48 0.73
N ARG A 113 1.19 18.40 0.36
CA ARG A 113 1.19 17.85 -1.01
C ARG A 113 0.19 16.73 -1.19
N LEU A 114 -0.28 16.12 -0.10
CA LEU A 114 -1.34 15.12 -0.17
C LEU A 114 -2.63 15.81 -0.60
N GLU A 115 -3.19 15.37 -1.71
CA GLU A 115 -4.39 15.99 -2.24
C GLU A 115 -5.61 15.63 -1.39
N LYS A 116 -6.69 16.44 -1.52
CA LYS A 116 -7.96 16.14 -0.83
C LYS A 116 -8.66 14.91 -1.39
N GLY A 117 -8.22 14.45 -2.55
CA GLY A 117 -8.82 13.38 -3.33
C GLY A 117 -9.92 13.87 -4.27
N HIS A 118 -10.39 12.92 -5.07
CA HIS A 118 -11.42 13.08 -6.10
C HIS A 118 -12.66 12.26 -5.74
N THR A 119 -13.80 12.65 -6.28
CA THR A 119 -15.03 11.89 -6.06
C THR A 119 -14.94 10.50 -6.69
N SER A 120 -15.65 9.53 -6.13
CA SER A 120 -15.68 8.17 -6.69
C SER A 120 -16.09 8.16 -8.17
N SER A 121 -17.01 9.05 -8.58
CA SER A 121 -17.45 9.18 -9.96
C SER A 121 -16.37 9.69 -10.91
N GLU A 122 -15.47 10.57 -10.45
CA GLU A 122 -14.33 11.03 -11.25
C GLU A 122 -13.31 9.91 -11.43
N ILE A 123 -13.02 9.15 -10.35
CA ILE A 123 -12.15 7.98 -10.42
C ILE A 123 -12.71 6.92 -11.39
N GLU A 124 -14.00 6.60 -11.27
CA GLU A 124 -14.68 5.67 -12.17
C GLU A 124 -14.54 6.11 -13.63
N LYS A 125 -14.82 7.39 -13.91
CA LYS A 125 -14.69 7.96 -15.26
C LYS A 125 -13.26 7.83 -15.81
N GLU A 126 -12.24 8.18 -15.03
CA GLU A 126 -10.84 8.04 -15.46
C GLU A 126 -10.50 6.57 -15.81
N THR A 127 -10.99 5.62 -15.01
CA THR A 127 -10.72 4.20 -15.23
C THR A 127 -11.48 3.61 -16.42
N GLU A 128 -12.73 4.01 -16.65
CA GLU A 128 -13.58 3.45 -17.70
C GLU A 128 -13.37 4.13 -19.06
N GLU A 129 -13.21 5.46 -19.08
CA GLU A 129 -13.20 6.26 -20.32
C GLU A 129 -11.79 6.67 -20.75
N HIS A 130 -10.89 6.91 -19.79
CA HIS A 130 -9.57 7.48 -20.05
C HIS A 130 -8.42 6.45 -19.92
N GLY A 131 -8.75 5.23 -19.50
CA GLY A 131 -7.82 4.11 -19.40
C GLY A 131 -6.82 4.28 -18.25
N ALA A 132 -7.21 5.01 -17.20
CA ALA A 132 -6.48 5.01 -15.94
C ALA A 132 -6.51 3.62 -15.30
N LEU A 133 -5.44 3.25 -14.60
CA LEU A 133 -5.34 2.00 -13.88
C LEU A 133 -5.93 2.17 -12.48
N PRO A 134 -6.92 1.36 -12.06
CA PRO A 134 -7.50 1.49 -10.72
C PRO A 134 -6.47 1.12 -9.65
N LEU A 135 -6.40 1.93 -8.60
CA LEU A 135 -5.67 1.64 -7.37
C LEU A 135 -6.60 0.90 -6.43
N LEU A 136 -6.20 -0.30 -6.00
CA LEU A 136 -7.01 -1.17 -5.15
C LEU A 136 -6.41 -1.22 -3.74
N TYR A 137 -7.27 -1.14 -2.73
CA TYR A 137 -6.92 -1.42 -1.34
C TYR A 137 -8.02 -2.27 -0.72
N GLN A 138 -7.66 -3.43 -0.18
CA GLN A 138 -8.61 -4.41 0.38
C GLN A 138 -9.77 -4.76 -0.58
N GLY A 139 -9.45 -4.90 -1.86
CA GLY A 139 -10.43 -5.23 -2.91
C GLY A 139 -11.35 -4.10 -3.35
N ARG A 140 -11.17 -2.87 -2.82
CA ARG A 140 -11.95 -1.69 -3.19
C ARG A 140 -11.11 -0.75 -4.05
N VAL A 141 -11.72 -0.12 -5.05
CA VAL A 141 -11.09 1.00 -5.77
C VAL A 141 -11.01 2.18 -4.82
N VAL A 142 -9.79 2.67 -4.59
CA VAL A 142 -9.49 3.79 -3.69
C VAL A 142 -8.81 4.96 -4.40
N GLY A 143 -8.68 4.86 -5.71
CA GLY A 143 -8.03 5.84 -6.56
C GLY A 143 -7.72 5.28 -7.94
N CYS A 144 -6.97 6.04 -8.73
CA CYS A 144 -6.47 5.60 -10.03
C CYS A 144 -5.10 6.21 -10.35
N CYS A 145 -4.34 5.51 -11.20
CA CYS A 145 -3.15 6.02 -11.86
C CYS A 145 -3.49 6.34 -13.32
N ARG A 146 -3.56 7.63 -13.63
CA ARG A 146 -3.87 8.20 -14.94
C ARG A 146 -2.68 8.03 -15.89
N LYS A 147 -2.93 8.21 -17.18
CA LYS A 147 -1.87 8.21 -18.19
C LYS A 147 -1.05 9.48 -18.07
N GLY A 148 0.27 9.34 -17.95
CA GLY A 148 1.19 10.49 -18.00
C GLY A 148 1.43 11.05 -19.41
N HIS A 149 0.93 10.39 -20.45
CA HIS A 149 1.03 10.83 -21.84
C HIS A 149 -0.06 10.19 -22.73
N ASP A 150 -0.46 10.91 -23.78
CA ASP A 150 -1.31 10.38 -24.84
C ASP A 150 -0.44 9.62 -25.87
N VAL A 151 -0.35 8.29 -25.74
CA VAL A 151 0.20 7.42 -26.79
C VAL A 151 -0.82 6.36 -27.15
#